data_AF-A0A8T2PHQ4-F1
#
_entry.id   AF-A0A8T2PHQ4-F1
#
_cell.length_a   1.000
_cell.length_b   1.000
_cell.length_c   1.000
_cell.angle_alpha   90.00
_cell.angle_beta   90.00
_cell.angle_gamma   90.00
#
_symmetry.space_group_name_H-M   'P 1'
#
loop_
_entity.id
_entity.type
_entity.pdbx_description
1 polymer ?
#
loop_
_entity_poly.entity_id
_entity_poly.type
_entity_poly.pdbx_seq_one_letter_code
_entity_poly.pdbx_strand_id
1 'polypeptide(L)'
;MTPEELQKREEEEFNTGPLSVLTQHCNMVLENVKEMWTEVPKSGKGKKKSKPVNKDRYISKMFLRGDSVIVVLRNPLITGK
;
A
#
# COMPACT_ATOMS: atom_id res chain seq x y z
N MET A 1 10.60 -32.56 7.22
CA MET A 1 10.88 -31.22 6.69
C MET A 1 11.31 -30.34 7.82
N THR A 2 12.39 -29.60 7.61
CA THR A 2 12.81 -28.54 8.55
C THR A 2 11.89 -27.33 8.40
N PRO A 3 11.84 -26.42 9.39
CA PRO A 3 11.06 -25.18 9.30
C PRO A 3 11.43 -24.30 8.09
N GLU A 4 12.70 -24.33 7.68
CA GLU A 4 13.20 -23.58 6.53
C GLU A 4 12.71 -24.15 5.20
N GLU A 5 12.63 -25.47 5.08
CA GLU A 5 12.08 -26.14 3.90
C GLU A 5 10.58 -25.86 3.74
N LEU A 6 9.85 -25.76 4.86
CA LEU A 6 8.43 -25.40 4.86
C LEU A 6 8.23 -23.96 4.39
N GLN A 7 8.99 -23.00 4.92
CA GLN A 7 8.93 -21.61 4.48
C GLN A 7 9.25 -21.46 2.99
N LYS A 8 10.30 -22.13 2.53
CA LYS A 8 10.71 -22.07 1.12
C LYS A 8 9.64 -22.64 0.20
N ARG A 9 8.99 -23.73 0.63
CA ARG A 9 7.88 -24.33 -0.10
C ARG A 9 6.62 -23.45 -0.07
N GLU A 10 6.29 -22.81 1.05
CA GLU A 10 5.21 -21.82 1.14
C GLU A 10 5.47 -20.62 0.23
N GLU A 11 6.71 -20.13 0.17
CA GLU A 11 7.11 -19.01 -0.67
C GLU A 11 7.09 -19.38 -2.17
N GLU A 12 7.50 -20.60 -2.52
CA GLU A 12 7.35 -21.16 -3.87
C GLU A 12 5.88 -21.32 -4.26
N GLU A 13 5.03 -21.86 -3.37
CA GLU A 13 3.58 -22.00 -3.57
C GLU A 13 2.90 -20.62 -3.67
N PHE A 14 3.38 -19.61 -2.95
CA PHE A 14 2.89 -18.24 -3.04
C PHE A 14 3.25 -17.59 -4.39
N ASN A 15 4.49 -17.78 -4.84
CA ASN A 15 4.99 -17.19 -6.09
C ASN A 15 4.50 -17.88 -7.36
N THR A 16 4.19 -19.17 -7.31
CA THR A 16 3.82 -19.97 -8.48
C THR A 16 2.38 -20.49 -8.45
N GLY A 17 1.74 -20.50 -7.27
CA GLY A 17 0.37 -20.98 -7.10
C GLY A 17 -0.69 -19.93 -7.45
N PRO A 18 -1.98 -20.23 -7.21
CA PRO A 18 -3.11 -19.36 -7.54
C PRO A 18 -3.03 -17.96 -6.89
N LEU A 19 -2.32 -17.86 -5.77
CA LEU A 19 -2.14 -16.61 -5.01
C LEU A 19 -1.14 -15.65 -5.67
N SER A 20 -0.29 -16.13 -6.59
CA SER A 20 0.62 -15.30 -7.39
C SER A 20 -0.11 -14.27 -8.27
N VAL A 21 -1.39 -14.53 -8.58
CA VAL A 21 -2.25 -13.60 -9.30
C VAL A 21 -2.41 -12.29 -8.53
N LEU A 22 -2.38 -12.31 -7.19
CA LEU A 22 -2.46 -11.11 -6.37
C LEU A 22 -1.22 -10.22 -6.55
N THR A 23 -0.02 -10.81 -6.62
CA THR A 23 1.22 -10.06 -6.87
C THR A 23 1.30 -9.59 -8.32
N GLN A 24 0.86 -10.38 -9.29
CA GLN A 24 0.77 -9.97 -10.70
C GLN A 24 -0.13 -8.75 -10.91
N HIS A 25 -1.27 -8.70 -10.22
CA HIS A 25 -2.20 -7.56 -10.28
C HIS A 25 -1.83 -6.45 -9.29
N CYS A 26 -0.71 -6.59 -8.56
CA CYS A 26 -0.27 -5.69 -7.50
C CYS A 26 -1.35 -5.43 -6.42
N ASN A 27 -2.25 -6.38 -6.18
CA ASN A 27 -3.16 -6.33 -5.04
C ASN A 27 -2.37 -6.59 -3.76
N MET A 28 -2.61 -5.79 -2.72
CA MET A 28 -1.84 -5.83 -1.49
C MET A 28 -2.74 -5.93 -0.27
N VAL A 29 -2.35 -6.78 0.68
CA VAL A 29 -2.89 -6.78 2.05
C VAL A 29 -1.87 -6.05 2.92
N LEU A 30 -2.30 -4.97 3.57
CA LEU A 30 -1.44 -4.08 4.35
C LEU A 30 -1.95 -3.97 5.78
N GLU A 31 -1.02 -3.79 6.73
CA GLU A 31 -1.31 -3.53 8.13
C GLU A 31 -0.66 -2.24 8.60
N ASN A 32 -1.25 -1.60 9.61
CA ASN A 32 -0.76 -0.34 10.20
C ASN A 32 -0.55 0.77 9.17
N VAL A 33 -1.52 0.94 8.26
CA VAL A 33 -1.46 1.87 7.14
C VAL A 33 -1.76 3.29 7.61
N LYS A 34 -0.92 4.24 7.17
CA LYS A 34 -1.21 5.68 7.27
C LYS A 34 -1.46 6.24 5.88
N GLU A 35 -2.73 6.51 5.58
CA GLU A 35 -3.14 7.19 4.35
C GLU A 35 -2.98 8.71 4.54
N MET A 36 -2.51 9.41 3.51
CA MET A 36 -2.31 10.86 3.54
C MET A 36 -2.74 11.48 2.22
N TRP A 37 -3.50 12.57 2.27
CA TRP A 37 -3.92 13.33 1.10
C TRP A 37 -3.97 14.82 1.43
N THR A 38 -4.13 15.65 0.41
CA THR A 38 -4.30 17.10 0.58
C THR A 38 -5.60 17.53 -0.09
N GLU A 39 -6.47 18.16 0.67
CA GLU A 39 -7.70 18.76 0.16
C GLU A 39 -7.47 20.22 -0.15
N VAL A 40 -7.84 20.66 -1.35
CA VAL A 40 -7.94 22.09 -1.66
C VAL A 40 -9.41 22.46 -1.56
N PRO A 41 -9.83 23.22 -0.52
CA PRO A 41 -11.23 23.56 -0.37
C PRO A 41 -11.75 24.30 -1.62
N LYS A 42 -13.02 24.08 -1.96
CA LYS A 42 -13.64 24.85 -3.03
C LYS A 42 -13.95 26.24 -2.50
N SER A 43 -13.18 27.23 -2.94
CA SER A 43 -13.47 28.64 -2.67
C SER A 43 -14.65 29.10 -3.53
N GLY A 44 -15.56 29.88 -2.95
CA GLY A 44 -16.71 30.43 -3.67
C GLY A 44 -16.29 31.28 -4.88
N LYS A 45 -17.18 31.42 -5.87
CA LYS A 45 -16.92 32.15 -7.12
C LYS A 45 -16.36 33.55 -6.83
N GLY A 46 -15.16 33.85 -7.33
CA GLY A 46 -14.49 35.15 -7.15
C GLY A 46 -13.58 35.27 -5.92
N LYS A 47 -13.50 34.26 -5.03
CA LYS A 47 -12.56 34.26 -3.90
C LYS A 47 -11.25 33.55 -4.28
N LYS A 48 -10.13 34.04 -3.72
CA LYS A 48 -8.80 33.41 -3.86
C LYS A 48 -8.90 31.92 -3.50
N LYS A 49 -8.16 31.07 -4.23
CA LYS A 49 -8.04 29.64 -3.91
C LYS A 49 -7.63 29.49 -2.45
N SER A 50 -8.37 28.70 -1.69
CA SER A 50 -8.06 28.41 -0.30
C SER A 50 -6.76 27.63 -0.19
N LYS A 51 -6.12 27.76 0.96
CA LYS A 51 -4.88 27.03 1.26
C LYS A 51 -5.16 25.51 1.21
N PRO A 52 -4.26 24.71 0.62
CA PRO A 52 -4.31 23.26 0.71
C PRO A 52 -4.25 22.82 2.18
N VAL A 53 -5.04 21.80 2.53
CA VAL A 53 -5.13 21.24 3.88
C VAL A 53 -4.71 19.78 3.82
N ASN A 54 -3.62 19.45 4.51
CA ASN A 54 -3.16 18.08 4.65
C ASN A 54 -4.08 17.31 5.60
N LYS A 55 -4.41 16.08 5.20
CA LYS A 55 -5.24 15.13 5.94
C LYS A 55 -4.50 13.81 6.03
N ASP A 56 -4.69 13.13 7.14
CA ASP A 56 -4.20 11.78 7.35
C ASP A 56 -5.25 10.89 8.03
N ARG A 57 -5.19 9.60 7.73
CA ARG A 57 -6.06 8.59 8.31
C ARG A 57 -5.26 7.34 8.65
N TYR A 58 -5.45 6.83 9.86
CA TYR A 58 -4.86 5.57 10.29
C TYR A 58 -5.82 4.40 10.09
N ILE A 59 -5.31 3.31 9.52
CA ILE A 59 -6.10 2.12 9.16
C ILE A 59 -5.31 0.88 9.58
N SER A 60 -5.86 0.13 10.55
CA SER A 60 -5.16 -1.01 11.14
C SER A 60 -4.89 -2.15 10.15
N LYS A 61 -5.86 -2.44 9.25
CA LYS A 61 -5.74 -3.45 8.18
C LYS A 61 -6.47 -2.95 6.93
N MET A 62 -5.85 -3.10 5.77
CA MET A 62 -6.39 -2.66 4.48
C MET A 62 -6.10 -3.68 3.39
N PHE A 63 -7.09 -3.90 2.52
CA PHE A 63 -6.87 -4.49 1.20
C PHE A 63 -6.82 -3.38 0.16
N LEU A 64 -5.73 -3.30 -0.59
CA LEU A 64 -5.54 -2.35 -1.69
C LEU A 64 -5.55 -3.11 -3.01
N ARG A 65 -6.43 -2.69 -3.93
CA ARG A 65 -6.46 -3.23 -5.29
C ARG A 65 -5.36 -2.56 -6.12
N GLY A 66 -4.63 -3.35 -6.92
CA GLY A 66 -3.44 -2.86 -7.60
C GLY A 66 -3.67 -2.03 -8.86
N ASP A 67 -4.90 -1.99 -9.39
CA ASP A 67 -5.26 -1.08 -10.48
C ASP A 67 -5.22 0.41 -10.07
N SER A 68 -5.28 0.69 -8.76
CA SER A 68 -5.17 2.04 -8.19
C SER A 68 -3.71 2.42 -7.86
N VAL A 69 -2.75 1.51 -8.01
CA VAL A 69 -1.33 1.71 -7.65
C VAL A 69 -0.55 2.17 -8.88
N ILE A 70 0.20 3.27 -8.72
CA ILE A 70 1.04 3.82 -9.81
C ILE A 70 2.53 3.52 -9.58
N VAL A 71 3.02 3.75 -8.35
CA VAL A 71 4.43 3.54 -7.98
C VAL A 71 4.50 2.96 -6.57
N VAL A 72 5.42 2.00 -6.38
CA VAL A 72 5.77 1.44 -5.08
C VAL A 72 7.23 1.74 -4.80
N LEU A 73 7.52 2.35 -3.65
CA LEU A 73 8.89 2.69 -3.24
C LEU A 73 9.22 1.98 -1.92
N ARG A 74 10.33 1.22 -1.91
CA ARG A 74 10.84 0.57 -0.71
C ARG A 74 11.55 1.60 0.18
N ASN A 75 11.15 1.70 1.45
CA ASN A 75 11.80 2.60 2.40
C ASN A 75 13.18 2.06 2.79
N PRO A 76 14.29 2.77 2.49
CA PRO A 76 15.66 2.31 2.78
C PRO A 76 15.98 2.24 4.28
N LEU A 77 15.21 2.94 5.13
CA LEU A 77 15.40 2.94 6.57
C LEU A 77 14.94 1.64 7.24
N ILE A 78 14.19 0.79 6.53
CA ILE A 78 13.67 -0.48 7.06
C ILE A 78 14.70 -1.61 6.90
N THR A 79 15.57 -1.55 5.88
CA THR A 79 16.56 -2.59 5.57
C THR A 79 17.83 -2.54 6.43
N GLY A 80 17.93 -1.61 7.38
CA GLY A 80 19.10 -1.40 8.24
C GLY A 80 18.97 -1.97 9.66
N LYS A 81 18.09 -2.94 9.89
CA LYS A 81 17.97 -3.67 11.16
C LYS A 81 18.04 -5.17 10.93
#